data_AF-A0A1E2RWC7-F1
#
_entry.id   AF-A0A1E2RWC7-F1
#
_cell.length_a   1.000
_cell.length_b   1.000
_cell.length_c   1.000
_cell.angle_alpha   90.00
_cell.angle_beta   90.00
_cell.angle_gamma   90.00
#
_symmetry.space_group_name_H-M   'P 1'
#
loop_
_entity.id
_entity.type
_entity.pdbx_description
1 polymer ?
#
loop_
_entity_poly.entity_id
_entity_poly.type
_entity_poly.pdbx_seq_one_letter_code
_entity_poly.pdbx_strand_id
1 'polypeptide(L)'
;MHPAQSRVRESPYGSRLRPRHPDAGMATMADRIEQALKELEAGLTPPDYERLITAFRSLQIPGDVDSGTLKRVYRLCFRILGLAPGEPPLDSEHHIEPWQTGHLEACAASAIEESLFDRNAQTRRWIREREERYRVEGKPTPAGFGDQNLPPELHIPWDLETAREEIAPFLAAYERNLAQDPGVHFKLCYDVMSDGYPVFRTVFGDWMDALEQRGLGHPGMRMAIEKSVELDALANEPEPISWQECEAELLPLLDHAHPMIAAGAARYLGALFAEAPFPDDEKAPGLPEFLEDLAQRSEHRRSLCGAFIRGLDTECRGLGTLATDPRLQAFDLDEWVVEVLSLDEEEPFLPNVQAFWFYVHEYYDTDPGFITRLIEMDRAWIAMMCATESPSRIEGMEPVLHRLAENPDPEIAAHAESHLARHYSH
;
A
#
# COMPACT_ATOMS: atom_id res chain seq x y z
N MET A 1 -27.61 -34.99 22.75
CA MET A 1 -27.02 -35.67 21.56
C MET A 1 -27.91 -35.40 20.36
N HIS A 2 -27.63 -34.32 19.65
CA HIS A 2 -28.18 -33.98 18.34
C HIS A 2 -27.01 -33.54 17.47
N PRO A 3 -26.84 -34.08 16.25
CA PRO A 3 -25.68 -33.76 15.43
C PRO A 3 -25.80 -32.35 14.86
N ALA A 4 -24.72 -31.58 15.03
CA ALA A 4 -24.55 -30.24 14.50
C ALA A 4 -24.49 -30.28 12.97
N GLN A 5 -25.38 -29.53 12.32
CA GLN A 5 -25.31 -29.26 10.89
C GLN A 5 -24.22 -28.21 10.65
N SER A 6 -23.14 -28.63 10.01
CA SER A 6 -22.11 -27.77 9.43
C SER A 6 -22.75 -26.86 8.37
N ARG A 7 -22.80 -25.56 8.65
CA ARG A 7 -23.06 -24.52 7.64
C ARG A 7 -21.71 -24.00 7.18
N VAL A 8 -21.26 -24.50 6.03
CA VAL A 8 -20.20 -23.89 5.24
C VAL A 8 -20.69 -22.50 4.83
N ARG A 9 -20.07 -21.44 5.34
CA ARG A 9 -20.27 -20.07 4.82
C ARG A 9 -19.52 -19.97 3.50
N GLU A 10 -20.25 -19.84 2.40
CA GLU A 10 -19.69 -19.45 1.11
C GLU A 10 -19.10 -18.04 1.21
N SER A 11 -17.89 -17.85 0.69
CA SER A 11 -17.19 -16.56 0.64
C SER A 11 -17.98 -15.56 -0.23
N PRO A 12 -18.15 -14.30 0.20
CA PRO A 12 -18.82 -13.26 -0.58
C PRO A 12 -18.01 -12.80 -1.81
N TYR A 13 -16.76 -13.25 -1.97
CA TYR A 13 -15.91 -12.97 -3.14
C TYR A 13 -16.14 -13.97 -4.28
N GLY A 14 -17.40 -14.16 -4.67
CA GLY A 14 -17.76 -14.84 -5.91
C GLY A 14 -17.41 -13.96 -7.10
N SER A 15 -16.19 -14.09 -7.62
CA SER A 15 -15.74 -13.43 -8.84
C SER A 15 -16.70 -13.78 -10.00
N ARG A 16 -17.45 -12.79 -10.48
CA ARG A 16 -18.19 -12.92 -11.74
C ARG A 16 -17.22 -12.84 -12.91
N LEU A 17 -16.33 -13.82 -13.03
CA LEU A 17 -15.58 -14.04 -14.26
C LEU A 17 -16.57 -14.55 -15.31
N ARG A 18 -16.97 -13.66 -16.22
CA ARG A 18 -17.77 -14.07 -17.38
C ARG A 18 -16.93 -15.06 -18.21
N PRO A 19 -17.50 -16.21 -18.62
CA PRO A 19 -16.83 -17.12 -19.53
C PRO A 19 -16.54 -16.39 -20.85
N ARG A 20 -15.26 -16.39 -21.26
CA ARG A 20 -14.85 -15.90 -22.58
C ARG A 20 -15.42 -16.83 -23.65
N HIS A 21 -16.27 -16.28 -24.53
CA HIS A 21 -16.68 -16.96 -25.76
C HIS A 21 -15.46 -17.11 -26.70
N PRO A 22 -15.25 -18.29 -27.32
CA PRO A 22 -14.19 -18.47 -28.29
C PRO A 22 -14.60 -17.92 -29.67
N ASP A 23 -13.60 -17.38 -30.37
CA ASP A 23 -13.48 -17.29 -31.83
C ASP A 23 -14.38 -16.30 -32.61
N ALA A 24 -14.08 -15.01 -32.43
CA ALA A 24 -14.17 -14.05 -33.53
C ALA A 24 -12.83 -13.30 -33.64
N GLY A 25 -12.03 -13.63 -34.66
CA GLY A 25 -10.78 -12.97 -35.08
C GLY A 25 -10.11 -12.06 -34.03
N MET A 26 -9.63 -12.64 -32.93
CA MET A 26 -9.06 -11.85 -31.83
C MET A 26 -7.78 -11.17 -32.32
N ALA A 27 -7.83 -9.83 -32.42
CA ALA A 27 -6.65 -9.00 -32.59
C ALA A 27 -5.55 -9.44 -31.63
N THR A 28 -4.33 -9.58 -32.14
CA THR A 28 -3.17 -10.00 -31.34
C THR A 28 -2.90 -8.97 -30.25
N MET A 29 -2.14 -9.32 -29.20
CA MET A 29 -1.78 -8.34 -28.17
C MET A 29 -1.01 -7.15 -28.77
N ALA A 30 -0.15 -7.43 -29.76
CA ALA A 30 0.57 -6.41 -30.53
C ALA A 30 -0.39 -5.44 -31.26
N ASP A 31 -1.44 -5.96 -31.89
CA ASP A 31 -2.44 -5.11 -32.56
C ASP A 31 -3.20 -4.22 -31.55
N ARG A 32 -3.46 -4.76 -30.35
CA ARG A 32 -4.19 -4.03 -29.29
C ARG A 32 -3.38 -2.88 -28.72
N ILE A 33 -2.11 -3.11 -28.38
CA ILE A 33 -1.25 -2.04 -27.89
C ILE A 33 -1.05 -0.97 -28.97
N GLU A 34 -0.84 -1.36 -30.23
CA GLU A 34 -0.70 -0.40 -31.32
C GLU A 34 -1.95 0.46 -31.51
N GLN A 35 -3.15 -0.15 -31.39
CA GLN A 35 -4.40 0.59 -31.43
C GLN A 35 -4.51 1.55 -30.23
N ALA A 36 -4.23 1.10 -29.00
CA ALA A 36 -4.28 1.94 -27.81
C ALA A 36 -3.32 3.13 -27.91
N LEU A 37 -2.09 2.93 -28.41
CA LEU A 37 -1.11 4.00 -28.62
C LEU A 37 -1.56 5.01 -29.67
N LYS A 38 -2.18 4.56 -30.76
CA LYS A 38 -2.78 5.46 -31.76
C LYS A 38 -3.94 6.28 -31.19
N GLU A 39 -4.79 5.66 -30.37
CA GLU A 39 -5.89 6.36 -29.70
C GLU A 39 -5.38 7.39 -28.68
N LEU A 40 -4.33 7.06 -27.93
CA LEU A 40 -3.65 8.01 -27.05
C LEU A 40 -3.12 9.20 -27.85
N GLU A 41 -2.34 8.96 -28.91
CA GLU A 41 -1.80 10.03 -29.77
C GLU A 41 -2.87 10.93 -30.34
N ALA A 42 -3.95 10.34 -30.86
CA ALA A 42 -5.04 11.08 -31.46
C ALA A 42 -5.91 11.81 -30.40
N GLY A 43 -5.95 11.31 -29.17
CA GLY A 43 -6.61 11.97 -28.03
C GLY A 43 -5.80 13.09 -27.41
N LEU A 44 -4.54 13.30 -27.81
CA LEU A 44 -3.69 14.39 -27.30
C LEU A 44 -3.81 15.68 -28.12
N THR A 45 -4.52 15.71 -29.26
CA THR A 45 -4.58 16.90 -30.13
C THR A 45 -5.89 17.00 -30.95
N PRO A 46 -6.88 17.82 -30.50
CA PRO A 46 -6.95 18.44 -29.17
C PRO A 46 -7.10 17.37 -28.07
N PRO A 47 -6.78 17.69 -26.81
CA PRO A 47 -7.05 16.83 -25.67
C PRO A 47 -8.52 16.36 -25.60
N ASP A 48 -8.74 15.05 -25.55
CA ASP A 48 -10.07 14.43 -25.40
C ASP A 48 -10.01 13.39 -24.27
N TYR A 49 -10.59 13.75 -23.12
CA TYR A 49 -10.57 12.91 -21.92
C TYR A 49 -11.20 11.52 -22.15
N GLU A 50 -12.36 11.43 -22.79
CA GLU A 50 -13.07 10.15 -22.97
C GLU A 50 -12.30 9.21 -23.89
N ARG A 51 -11.65 9.78 -24.91
CA ARG A 51 -10.77 9.03 -25.79
C ARG A 51 -9.52 8.55 -25.08
N LEU A 52 -8.85 9.43 -24.34
CA LEU A 52 -7.62 9.12 -23.60
C LEU A 52 -7.87 8.04 -22.52
N ILE A 53 -8.93 8.18 -21.73
CA ILE A 53 -9.23 7.18 -20.69
C ILE A 53 -9.63 5.83 -21.28
N THR A 54 -10.35 5.83 -22.42
CA THR A 54 -10.67 4.60 -23.15
C THR A 54 -9.41 3.92 -23.68
N ALA A 55 -8.45 4.72 -24.17
CA ALA A 55 -7.18 4.22 -24.66
C ALA A 55 -6.32 3.63 -23.51
N PHE A 56 -6.23 4.31 -22.36
CA PHE A 56 -5.57 3.77 -21.17
C PHE A 56 -6.19 2.47 -20.66
N ARG A 57 -7.53 2.39 -20.57
CA ARG A 57 -8.24 1.16 -20.19
C ARG A 57 -7.97 -0.02 -21.14
N SER A 58 -7.62 0.29 -22.39
CA SER A 58 -7.30 -0.71 -23.42
C SER A 58 -5.81 -0.97 -23.55
N LEU A 59 -4.95 -0.17 -22.90
CA LEU A 59 -3.51 -0.31 -22.94
C LEU A 59 -3.11 -1.56 -22.15
N GLN A 60 -2.60 -2.56 -22.85
CA GLN A 60 -2.06 -3.78 -22.26
C GLN A 60 -0.66 -3.98 -22.82
N ILE A 61 0.35 -3.80 -21.98
CA ILE A 61 1.75 -4.01 -22.38
C ILE A 61 1.99 -5.52 -22.51
N PRO A 62 2.34 -6.02 -23.70
CA PRO A 62 2.63 -7.44 -23.87
C PRO A 62 3.91 -7.83 -23.13
N GLY A 63 3.98 -9.08 -22.65
CA GLY A 63 5.16 -9.59 -21.95
C GLY A 63 6.44 -9.51 -22.79
N ASP A 64 6.34 -9.63 -24.12
CA ASP A 64 7.42 -9.55 -25.09
C ASP A 64 7.48 -8.21 -25.85
N VAL A 65 7.11 -7.11 -25.17
CA VAL A 65 7.13 -5.76 -25.76
C VAL A 65 8.52 -5.40 -26.32
N ASP A 66 8.55 -4.83 -27.53
CA ASP A 66 9.79 -4.34 -28.13
C ASP A 66 10.16 -2.94 -27.61
N SER A 67 11.44 -2.60 -27.74
CA SER A 67 12.00 -1.33 -27.26
C SER A 67 11.30 -0.11 -27.87
N GLY A 68 10.94 -0.15 -29.16
CA GLY A 68 10.28 0.97 -29.83
C GLY A 68 8.87 1.22 -29.28
N THR A 69 8.10 0.16 -29.06
CA THR A 69 6.77 0.22 -28.46
C THR A 69 6.82 0.74 -27.03
N LEU A 70 7.75 0.25 -26.20
CA LEU A 70 7.86 0.71 -24.81
C LEU A 70 8.30 2.19 -24.71
N LYS A 71 9.25 2.63 -25.55
CA LYS A 71 9.62 4.05 -25.64
C LYS A 71 8.44 4.93 -26.05
N ARG A 72 7.59 4.43 -26.97
CA ARG A 72 6.37 5.13 -27.38
C ARG A 72 5.36 5.27 -26.24
N VAL A 73 5.19 4.24 -25.40
CA VAL A 73 4.40 4.33 -24.17
C VAL A 73 4.92 5.45 -23.27
N TYR A 74 6.22 5.44 -22.97
CA TYR A 74 6.86 6.42 -22.08
C TYR A 74 6.69 7.84 -22.60
N ARG A 75 6.96 8.08 -23.88
CA ARG A 75 6.81 9.39 -24.52
C ARG A 75 5.39 9.94 -24.36
N LEU A 76 4.36 9.12 -24.59
CA LEU A 76 2.96 9.56 -24.46
C LEU A 76 2.60 9.83 -23.01
N CYS A 77 3.05 8.99 -22.08
CA CYS A 77 2.83 9.21 -20.65
C CYS A 77 3.56 10.47 -20.16
N PHE A 78 4.79 10.72 -20.60
CA PHE A 78 5.52 11.95 -20.27
C PHE A 78 4.86 13.20 -20.85
N ARG A 79 4.24 13.12 -22.03
CA ARG A 79 3.46 14.23 -22.55
C ARG A 79 2.26 14.55 -21.65
N ILE A 80 1.58 13.52 -21.14
CA ILE A 80 0.46 13.66 -20.21
C ILE A 80 0.92 14.25 -18.87
N LEU A 81 2.04 13.76 -18.34
CA LEU A 81 2.62 14.22 -17.07
C LEU A 81 3.35 15.58 -17.17
N GLY A 82 3.42 16.21 -18.36
CA GLY A 82 4.20 17.44 -18.55
C GLY A 82 5.71 17.27 -18.36
N LEU A 83 6.22 16.06 -18.59
CA LEU A 83 7.64 15.69 -18.49
C LEU A 83 8.32 15.64 -19.87
N ALA A 84 7.54 15.74 -20.96
CA ALA A 84 8.07 15.76 -22.32
C ALA A 84 8.88 17.05 -22.59
N PRO A 85 10.15 16.97 -23.03
CA PRO A 85 10.97 18.15 -23.29
C PRO A 85 10.36 19.04 -24.39
N GLY A 86 10.10 20.30 -24.07
CA GLY A 86 9.65 21.31 -25.04
C GLY A 86 8.17 21.22 -25.43
N GLU A 87 7.40 20.34 -24.79
CA GLU A 87 5.94 20.29 -24.93
C GLU A 87 5.28 20.81 -23.65
N PRO A 88 4.23 21.64 -23.74
CA PRO A 88 3.50 22.05 -22.55
C PRO A 88 2.81 20.84 -21.92
N PRO A 89 2.62 20.83 -20.58
CA PRO A 89 1.76 19.86 -19.92
C PRO A 89 0.36 19.87 -20.53
N LEU A 90 -0.37 18.82 -20.22
CA LEU A 90 -1.74 18.62 -20.65
C LEU A 90 -2.71 19.59 -19.92
N ASP A 91 -2.52 20.91 -19.97
CA ASP A 91 -3.61 21.86 -19.68
C ASP A 91 -3.46 23.34 -20.11
N SER A 92 -4.58 23.93 -20.57
CA SER A 92 -5.13 25.26 -20.22
C SER A 92 -6.19 25.80 -21.19
N GLU A 93 -6.36 25.25 -22.39
CA GLU A 93 -7.43 25.70 -23.31
C GLU A 93 -8.70 24.84 -23.14
N HIS A 94 -9.56 25.24 -22.19
CA HIS A 94 -11.01 25.00 -22.06
C HIS A 94 -11.63 23.60 -22.32
N HIS A 95 -10.87 22.53 -22.51
CA HIS A 95 -11.40 21.24 -22.99
C HIS A 95 -11.39 20.10 -21.97
N ILE A 96 -10.65 20.22 -20.86
CA ILE A 96 -10.57 19.19 -19.81
C ILE A 96 -10.71 19.86 -18.44
N GLU A 97 -11.51 19.25 -17.56
CA GLU A 97 -11.71 19.70 -16.18
C GLU A 97 -10.52 19.30 -15.29
N PRO A 98 -10.16 20.05 -14.22
CA PRO A 98 -8.99 19.75 -13.40
C PRO A 98 -8.93 18.31 -12.83
N TRP A 99 -10.08 17.76 -12.44
CA TRP A 99 -10.15 16.38 -11.93
C TRP A 99 -9.86 15.33 -13.02
N GLN A 100 -10.17 15.64 -14.28
CA GLN A 100 -9.88 14.78 -15.43
C GLN A 100 -8.38 14.79 -15.73
N THR A 101 -7.73 15.95 -15.64
CA THR A 101 -6.26 16.08 -15.78
C THR A 101 -5.56 15.22 -14.72
N GLY A 102 -5.92 15.36 -13.44
CA GLY A 102 -5.35 14.53 -12.38
C GLY A 102 -5.59 13.03 -12.56
N HIS A 103 -6.76 12.63 -13.07
CA HIS A 103 -7.04 11.23 -13.41
C HIS A 103 -6.15 10.71 -14.55
N LEU A 104 -5.95 11.50 -15.60
CA LEU A 104 -5.07 11.13 -16.72
C LEU A 104 -3.61 11.04 -16.30
N GLU A 105 -3.14 11.95 -15.45
CA GLU A 105 -1.80 11.90 -14.85
C GLU A 105 -1.60 10.62 -14.03
N ALA A 106 -2.58 10.26 -13.19
CA ALA A 106 -2.55 9.01 -12.44
C ALA A 106 -2.49 7.77 -13.36
N CYS A 107 -3.26 7.75 -14.45
CA CYS A 107 -3.18 6.68 -15.45
C CYS A 107 -1.82 6.62 -16.17
N ALA A 108 -1.24 7.77 -16.52
CA ALA A 108 0.06 7.85 -17.17
C ALA A 108 1.20 7.38 -16.25
N ALA A 109 1.20 7.82 -14.99
CA ALA A 109 2.16 7.35 -13.98
C ALA A 109 2.03 5.83 -13.76
N SER A 110 0.78 5.35 -13.64
CA SER A 110 0.49 3.92 -13.49
C SER A 110 1.03 3.07 -14.65
N ALA A 111 0.88 3.54 -15.90
CA ALA A 111 1.39 2.83 -17.07
C ALA A 111 2.93 2.78 -17.13
N ILE A 112 3.62 3.82 -16.63
CA ILE A 112 5.08 3.80 -16.47
C ILE A 112 5.47 2.80 -15.39
N GLU A 113 4.86 2.89 -14.20
CA GLU A 113 5.16 2.03 -13.06
C GLU A 113 4.98 0.53 -13.36
N GLU A 114 3.96 0.16 -14.14
CA GLU A 114 3.73 -1.21 -14.61
C GLU A 114 4.91 -1.78 -15.42
N SER A 115 5.75 -0.93 -16.00
CA SER A 115 6.99 -1.33 -16.66
C SER A 115 8.22 -1.33 -15.76
N LEU A 116 8.14 -0.77 -14.56
CA LEU A 116 9.23 -0.71 -13.59
C LEU A 116 9.26 -1.94 -12.68
N PHE A 117 8.08 -2.43 -12.29
CA PHE A 117 7.91 -3.58 -11.40
C PHE A 117 6.64 -4.38 -11.70
N ASP A 118 6.65 -5.67 -11.36
CA ASP A 118 5.46 -6.51 -11.50
C ASP A 118 4.50 -6.28 -10.32
N ARG A 119 3.46 -5.47 -10.57
CA ARG A 119 2.37 -5.22 -9.60
C ARG A 119 1.65 -6.47 -9.13
N ASN A 120 1.76 -7.58 -9.86
CA ASN A 120 1.15 -8.86 -9.51
C ASN A 120 2.16 -9.86 -8.93
N ALA A 121 3.41 -9.46 -8.65
CA ALA A 121 4.46 -10.37 -8.18
C ALA A 121 4.04 -11.14 -6.92
N GLN A 122 3.45 -10.45 -5.94
CA GLN A 122 2.94 -11.06 -4.72
C GLN A 122 1.81 -12.05 -5.00
N THR A 123 0.83 -11.67 -5.85
CA THR A 123 -0.26 -12.56 -6.25
C THR A 123 0.27 -13.79 -6.99
N ARG A 124 1.27 -13.62 -7.88
CA ARG A 124 1.94 -14.74 -8.57
C ARG A 124 2.66 -15.67 -7.59
N ARG A 125 3.40 -15.14 -6.61
CA ARG A 125 4.04 -15.94 -5.54
C ARG A 125 2.99 -16.76 -4.79
N TRP A 126 1.94 -16.11 -4.30
CA TRP A 126 0.84 -16.78 -3.60
C TRP A 126 0.15 -17.86 -4.44
N ILE A 127 -0.13 -17.60 -5.73
CA ILE A 127 -0.71 -18.60 -6.63
C ILE A 127 0.24 -19.81 -6.72
N ARG A 128 1.53 -19.59 -6.98
CA ARG A 128 2.53 -20.66 -7.13
C ARG A 128 2.67 -21.50 -5.86
N GLU A 129 2.75 -20.86 -4.70
CA GLU A 129 2.79 -21.54 -3.39
C GLU A 129 1.53 -22.37 -3.14
N ARG A 130 0.37 -21.84 -3.51
CA ARG A 130 -0.91 -22.52 -3.31
C ARG A 130 -1.08 -23.70 -4.26
N GLU A 131 -0.65 -23.57 -5.51
CA GLU A 131 -0.57 -24.68 -6.47
C GLU A 131 0.36 -25.78 -5.97
N GLU A 132 1.53 -25.40 -5.47
CA GLU A 132 2.48 -26.33 -4.87
C GLU A 132 1.87 -27.07 -3.67
N ARG A 133 1.17 -26.35 -2.78
CA ARG A 133 0.46 -26.96 -1.66
C ARG A 133 -0.60 -27.95 -2.11
N TYR A 134 -1.42 -27.61 -3.11
CA TYR A 134 -2.39 -28.55 -3.67
C TYR A 134 -1.71 -29.79 -4.25
N ARG A 135 -0.59 -29.62 -4.95
CA ARG A 135 0.21 -30.70 -5.49
C ARG A 135 0.74 -31.62 -4.39
N VAL A 136 1.32 -31.08 -3.32
CA VAL A 136 1.83 -31.85 -2.17
C VAL A 136 0.71 -32.57 -1.42
N GLU A 137 -0.46 -31.94 -1.26
CA GLU A 137 -1.62 -32.53 -0.59
C GLU A 137 -2.40 -33.53 -1.47
N GLY A 138 -2.01 -33.71 -2.74
CA GLY A 138 -2.74 -34.55 -3.69
C GLY A 138 -4.15 -34.03 -4.04
N LYS A 139 -4.38 -32.73 -3.86
CA LYS A 139 -5.65 -32.07 -4.17
C LYS A 139 -5.60 -31.49 -5.59
N PRO A 140 -6.73 -31.51 -6.33
CA PRO A 140 -6.78 -30.84 -7.62
C PRO A 140 -6.72 -29.31 -7.45
N THR A 141 -5.94 -28.65 -8.30
CA THR A 141 -5.97 -27.19 -8.42
C THR A 141 -7.35 -26.74 -8.92
N PRO A 142 -7.99 -25.74 -8.27
CA PRO A 142 -9.30 -25.25 -8.71
C PRO A 142 -9.28 -24.75 -10.16
N ALA A 143 -10.37 -24.97 -10.90
CA ALA A 143 -10.47 -24.49 -12.27
C ALA A 143 -10.38 -22.96 -12.33
N GLY A 144 -9.53 -22.42 -13.21
CA GLY A 144 -9.28 -20.99 -13.32
C GLY A 144 -8.35 -20.42 -12.26
N PHE A 145 -7.84 -21.25 -11.33
CA PHE A 145 -6.71 -20.90 -10.50
C PHE A 145 -5.42 -21.04 -11.32
N GLY A 146 -4.54 -20.04 -11.22
CA GLY A 146 -3.31 -19.97 -11.99
C GLY A 146 -3.03 -18.55 -12.49
N ASP A 147 -1.76 -18.27 -12.74
CA ASP A 147 -1.26 -16.93 -13.03
C ASP A 147 -1.51 -16.50 -14.49
N GLN A 148 -2.02 -17.41 -15.35
CA GLN A 148 -2.41 -17.13 -16.73
C GLN A 148 -3.55 -16.11 -16.87
N ASN A 149 -4.26 -15.81 -15.77
CA ASN A 149 -5.32 -14.80 -15.73
C ASN A 149 -4.80 -13.41 -15.35
N LEU A 150 -3.53 -13.30 -14.93
CA LEU A 150 -2.90 -12.04 -14.58
C LEU A 150 -2.26 -11.39 -15.83
N PRO A 151 -2.14 -10.06 -15.88
CA PRO A 151 -1.35 -9.37 -16.91
C PRO A 151 0.06 -9.97 -16.98
N PRO A 152 0.63 -10.24 -18.17
CA PRO A 152 1.90 -10.97 -18.30
C PRO A 152 3.05 -10.25 -17.61
N GLU A 153 4.01 -11.01 -17.11
CA GLU A 153 5.30 -10.45 -16.68
C GLU A 153 6.03 -9.88 -17.90
N LEU A 154 6.56 -8.66 -17.76
CA LEU A 154 7.24 -7.97 -18.85
C LEU A 154 8.71 -8.39 -18.94
N HIS A 155 9.17 -8.62 -20.17
CA HIS A 155 10.57 -8.71 -20.51
C HIS A 155 11.05 -7.34 -20.99
N ILE A 156 11.74 -6.62 -20.12
CA ILE A 156 12.20 -5.25 -20.41
C ILE A 156 13.28 -5.28 -21.51
N PRO A 157 13.03 -4.69 -22.69
CA PRO A 157 13.90 -4.80 -23.87
C PRO A 157 15.03 -3.76 -23.86
N TRP A 158 15.46 -3.32 -22.67
CA TRP A 158 16.43 -2.24 -22.49
C TRP A 158 17.65 -2.74 -21.71
N ASP A 159 18.82 -2.29 -22.15
CA ASP A 159 20.01 -2.34 -21.30
C ASP A 159 19.94 -1.24 -20.22
N LEU A 160 20.93 -1.25 -19.32
CA LEU A 160 20.99 -0.32 -18.21
C LEU A 160 21.08 1.15 -18.64
N GLU A 161 21.82 1.43 -19.71
CA GLU A 161 21.99 2.79 -20.24
C GLU A 161 20.68 3.32 -20.80
N THR A 162 20.02 2.54 -21.67
CA THR A 162 18.71 2.88 -22.24
C THR A 162 17.67 3.06 -21.14
N ALA A 163 17.59 2.13 -20.18
CA ALA A 163 16.62 2.23 -19.09
C ALA A 163 16.82 3.51 -18.26
N ARG A 164 18.08 3.89 -17.99
CA ARG A 164 18.43 5.12 -17.28
C ARG A 164 18.00 6.36 -18.06
N GLU A 165 18.28 6.41 -19.35
CA GLU A 165 17.91 7.54 -20.22
C GLU A 165 16.38 7.70 -20.31
N GLU A 166 15.66 6.60 -20.54
CA GLU A 166 14.21 6.63 -20.75
C GLU A 166 13.44 6.99 -19.48
N ILE A 167 13.90 6.58 -18.28
CA ILE A 167 13.21 6.91 -17.02
C ILE A 167 13.65 8.24 -16.38
N ALA A 168 14.74 8.85 -16.87
CA ALA A 168 15.30 10.07 -16.27
C ALA A 168 14.28 11.21 -16.10
N PRO A 169 13.38 11.52 -17.06
CA PRO A 169 12.36 12.56 -16.87
C PRO A 169 11.41 12.27 -15.70
N PHE A 170 11.08 10.99 -15.48
CA PHE A 170 10.22 10.54 -14.39
C PHE A 170 10.91 10.72 -13.04
N LEU A 171 12.16 10.27 -12.92
CA LEU A 171 12.95 10.43 -11.69
C LEU A 171 13.24 11.89 -11.35
N ALA A 172 13.48 12.73 -12.36
CA ALA A 172 13.62 14.17 -12.17
C ALA A 172 12.32 14.82 -11.65
N ALA A 173 11.14 14.28 -12.01
CA ALA A 173 9.88 14.75 -11.46
C ALA A 173 9.76 14.45 -9.96
N TYR A 174 10.12 13.24 -9.53
CA TYR A 174 10.19 12.88 -8.11
C TYR A 174 11.20 13.75 -7.35
N GLU A 175 12.38 13.98 -7.93
CA GLU A 175 13.43 14.80 -7.30
C GLU A 175 12.94 16.23 -6.98
N ARG A 176 12.12 16.83 -7.85
CA ARG A 176 11.56 18.18 -7.61
C ARG A 176 10.67 18.25 -6.36
N ASN A 177 10.06 17.14 -5.96
CA ASN A 177 9.12 17.08 -4.85
C ASN A 177 9.80 16.74 -3.51
N LEU A 178 11.05 16.24 -3.53
CA LEU A 178 11.78 15.85 -2.31
C LEU A 178 11.97 16.97 -1.30
N ALA A 179 11.99 18.23 -1.75
CA ALA A 179 12.13 19.38 -0.85
C ALA A 179 10.85 19.67 -0.05
N GLN A 180 9.68 19.25 -0.55
CA GLN A 180 8.38 19.43 0.11
C GLN A 180 8.00 18.20 0.92
N ASP A 181 8.28 17.02 0.38
CA ASP A 181 8.02 15.74 1.01
C ASP A 181 9.24 14.82 0.79
N PRO A 182 10.14 14.71 1.79
CA PRO A 182 11.30 13.82 1.72
C PRO A 182 10.93 12.34 1.56
N GLY A 183 9.69 11.93 1.88
CA GLY A 183 9.20 10.55 1.81
C GLY A 183 8.46 10.20 0.51
N VAL A 184 8.19 11.17 -0.37
CA VAL A 184 7.35 11.00 -1.59
C VAL A 184 7.77 9.83 -2.50
N HIS A 185 9.05 9.47 -2.49
CA HIS A 185 9.61 8.44 -3.34
C HIS A 185 9.67 7.06 -2.66
N PHE A 186 9.38 6.95 -1.36
CA PHE A 186 9.51 5.69 -0.61
C PHE A 186 8.67 4.58 -1.22
N LYS A 187 7.42 4.86 -1.61
CA LYS A 187 6.55 3.86 -2.24
C LYS A 187 7.15 3.29 -3.51
N LEU A 188 7.52 4.17 -4.44
CA LEU A 188 8.03 3.77 -5.74
C LEU A 188 9.35 3.02 -5.60
N CYS A 189 10.29 3.53 -4.80
CA CYS A 189 11.56 2.83 -4.58
C CYS A 189 11.35 1.48 -3.90
N TYR A 190 10.46 1.38 -2.92
CA TYR A 190 10.14 0.12 -2.27
C TYR A 190 9.60 -0.92 -3.27
N ASP A 191 8.62 -0.53 -4.09
CA ASP A 191 8.03 -1.41 -5.09
C ASP A 191 9.08 -1.90 -6.10
N VAL A 192 9.94 -0.99 -6.57
CA VAL A 192 11.03 -1.35 -7.50
C VAL A 192 12.05 -2.27 -6.83
N MET A 193 12.44 -1.99 -5.58
CA MET A 193 13.44 -2.83 -4.91
C MET A 193 12.88 -4.22 -4.53
N SER A 194 11.60 -4.31 -4.15
CA SER A 194 10.91 -5.57 -3.84
C SER A 194 10.65 -6.40 -5.10
N ASP A 195 9.92 -5.82 -6.06
CA ASP A 195 9.28 -6.55 -7.16
C ASP A 195 9.62 -5.94 -8.55
N GLY A 196 10.61 -5.05 -8.61
CA GLY A 196 11.11 -4.43 -9.83
C GLY A 196 11.81 -5.38 -10.78
N TYR A 197 11.78 -5.04 -12.07
CA TYR A 197 12.61 -5.74 -13.06
C TYR A 197 14.10 -5.46 -12.81
N PRO A 198 15.02 -6.42 -13.07
CA PRO A 198 16.42 -6.31 -12.66
C PRO A 198 17.15 -5.04 -13.12
N VAL A 199 16.84 -4.56 -14.33
CA VAL A 199 17.44 -3.33 -14.85
C VAL A 199 17.01 -2.11 -14.04
N PHE A 200 15.74 -2.01 -13.64
CA PHE A 200 15.23 -0.88 -12.88
C PHE A 200 15.65 -0.90 -11.42
N ARG A 201 15.83 -2.07 -10.79
CA ARG A 201 16.47 -2.16 -9.45
C ARG A 201 17.84 -1.48 -9.45
N THR A 202 18.62 -1.69 -10.51
CA THR A 202 19.94 -1.08 -10.65
C THR A 202 19.83 0.43 -10.90
N VAL A 203 18.93 0.87 -11.79
CA VAL A 203 18.70 2.31 -12.05
C VAL A 203 18.26 3.06 -10.78
N PHE A 204 17.31 2.50 -10.02
CA PHE A 204 16.81 3.10 -8.80
C PHE A 204 17.86 3.08 -7.68
N GLY A 205 18.63 2.01 -7.53
CA GLY A 205 19.76 1.96 -6.62
C GLY A 205 20.77 3.08 -6.88
N ASP A 206 21.21 3.23 -8.13
CA ASP A 206 22.15 4.29 -8.54
C ASP A 206 21.56 5.69 -8.35
N TRP A 207 20.25 5.87 -8.61
CA TRP A 207 19.57 7.15 -8.42
C TRP A 207 19.49 7.54 -6.94
N MET A 208 19.14 6.60 -6.05
CA MET A 208 19.12 6.83 -4.60
C MET A 208 20.51 7.19 -4.07
N ASP A 209 21.56 6.49 -4.51
CA ASP A 209 22.94 6.82 -4.13
C ASP A 209 23.33 8.23 -4.60
N ALA A 210 22.90 8.64 -5.80
CA ALA A 210 23.15 9.97 -6.34
C ALA A 210 22.35 11.07 -5.61
N LEU A 211 21.17 10.78 -5.09
CA LEU A 211 20.41 11.69 -4.22
C LEU A 211 21.13 11.89 -2.89
N GLU A 212 21.56 10.80 -2.25
CA GLU A 212 22.26 10.84 -0.97
C GLU A 212 23.58 11.60 -1.06
N GLN A 213 24.37 11.39 -2.12
CA GLN A 213 25.60 12.15 -2.38
C GLN A 213 25.37 13.66 -2.52
N ARG A 214 24.17 14.07 -2.93
CA ARG A 214 23.76 15.48 -3.04
C ARG A 214 23.09 16.00 -1.76
N GLY A 215 22.92 15.16 -0.74
CA GLY A 215 22.22 15.49 0.50
C GLY A 215 20.71 15.69 0.30
N LEU A 216 20.12 15.02 -0.70
CA LEU A 216 18.69 15.03 -0.97
C LEU A 216 18.04 13.75 -0.43
N GLY A 217 16.85 13.88 0.15
CA GLY A 217 16.12 12.76 0.76
C GLY A 217 16.61 12.39 2.17
N HIS A 218 16.23 11.21 2.64
CA HIS A 218 16.65 10.70 3.95
C HIS A 218 18.07 10.08 3.90
N PRO A 219 18.92 10.29 4.93
CA PRO A 219 20.22 9.60 5.01
C PRO A 219 20.06 8.07 5.04
N GLY A 220 20.93 7.34 4.34
CA GLY A 220 20.93 5.88 4.30
C GLY A 220 19.72 5.27 3.57
N MET A 221 19.05 6.03 2.71
CA MET A 221 17.79 5.67 2.05
C MET A 221 17.83 4.34 1.28
N ARG A 222 18.87 4.12 0.46
CA ARG A 222 19.01 2.85 -0.28
C ARG A 222 19.09 1.66 0.67
N MET A 223 19.99 1.74 1.66
CA MET A 223 20.16 0.72 2.68
C MET A 223 18.85 0.48 3.45
N ALA A 224 18.13 1.55 3.80
CA ALA A 224 16.89 1.45 4.54
C ALA A 224 15.78 0.76 3.75
N ILE A 225 15.65 1.06 2.46
CA ILE A 225 14.68 0.40 1.58
C ILE A 225 15.05 -1.07 1.37
N GLU A 226 16.32 -1.37 1.07
CA GLU A 226 16.79 -2.76 0.89
C GLU A 226 16.58 -3.58 2.17
N LYS A 227 16.92 -3.04 3.34
CA LYS A 227 16.69 -3.69 4.63
C LYS A 227 15.21 -3.84 4.96
N SER A 228 14.38 -2.86 4.61
CA SER A 228 12.93 -2.93 4.77
C SER A 228 12.29 -4.02 3.91
N VAL A 229 12.78 -4.23 2.68
CA VAL A 229 12.33 -5.32 1.80
C VAL A 229 12.74 -6.68 2.37
N GLU A 230 13.95 -6.79 2.91
CA GLU A 230 14.43 -8.00 3.60
C GLU A 230 13.53 -8.34 4.81
N LEU A 231 13.26 -7.34 5.66
CA LEU A 231 12.41 -7.52 6.85
C LEU A 231 10.95 -7.85 6.49
N ASP A 232 10.40 -7.28 5.42
CA ASP A 232 9.07 -7.65 4.90
C ASP A 232 9.04 -9.12 4.44
N ALA A 233 10.06 -9.56 3.71
CA ALA A 233 10.16 -10.96 3.29
C ALA A 233 10.19 -11.91 4.51
N LEU A 234 11.01 -11.59 5.52
CA LEU A 234 11.06 -12.35 6.77
C LEU A 234 9.74 -12.31 7.55
N ALA A 235 9.02 -11.19 7.55
CA ALA A 235 7.72 -11.09 8.21
C ALA A 235 6.61 -11.89 7.50
N ASN A 236 6.69 -12.07 6.18
CA ASN A 236 5.72 -12.86 5.42
C ASN A 236 5.94 -14.38 5.57
N GLU A 237 7.20 -14.78 5.77
CA GLU A 237 7.60 -16.18 5.98
C GLU A 237 8.48 -16.28 7.25
N PRO A 238 7.91 -16.05 8.44
CA PRO A 238 8.70 -16.00 9.66
C PRO A 238 9.28 -17.37 10.00
N GLU A 239 10.60 -17.48 9.92
CA GLU A 239 11.32 -18.62 10.50
C GLU A 239 11.47 -18.41 12.02
N PRO A 240 11.23 -19.44 12.86
CA PRO A 240 11.45 -19.32 14.30
C PRO A 240 12.91 -19.01 14.62
N ILE A 241 13.13 -17.93 15.37
CA ILE A 241 14.43 -17.56 15.94
C ILE A 241 14.34 -17.52 17.48
N SER A 242 15.48 -17.60 18.16
CA SER A 242 15.54 -17.45 19.61
C SER A 242 15.33 -16.00 20.04
N TRP A 243 14.91 -15.79 21.29
CA TRP A 243 14.83 -14.44 21.84
C TRP A 243 16.21 -13.77 21.93
N GLN A 244 17.27 -14.54 22.22
CA GLN A 244 18.65 -14.05 22.18
C GLN A 244 19.02 -13.48 20.80
N GLU A 245 18.60 -14.12 19.71
CA GLU A 245 18.80 -13.59 18.35
C GLU A 245 17.96 -12.33 18.12
N CYS A 246 16.72 -12.28 18.60
CA CYS A 246 15.91 -11.05 18.56
C CYS A 246 16.59 -9.89 19.29
N GLU A 247 17.10 -10.11 20.50
CA GLU A 247 17.83 -9.10 21.29
C GLU A 247 19.09 -8.61 20.58
N ALA A 248 19.80 -9.50 19.91
CA ALA A 248 21.04 -9.16 19.23
C ALA A 248 20.83 -8.46 17.88
N GLU A 249 19.79 -8.84 17.13
CA GLU A 249 19.65 -8.49 15.71
C GLU A 249 18.41 -7.64 15.39
N LEU A 250 17.29 -7.83 16.08
CA LEU A 250 16.01 -7.16 15.75
C LEU A 250 15.67 -6.01 16.69
N LEU A 251 15.79 -6.18 18.00
CA LEU A 251 15.46 -5.12 18.95
C LEU A 251 16.26 -3.83 18.71
N PRO A 252 17.57 -3.86 18.38
CA PRO A 252 18.32 -2.65 18.05
C PRO A 252 17.78 -1.91 16.82
N LEU A 253 17.06 -2.59 15.93
CA LEU A 253 16.47 -1.98 14.74
C LEU A 253 15.21 -1.17 15.06
N LEU A 254 14.53 -1.44 16.18
CA LEU A 254 13.38 -0.63 16.64
C LEU A 254 13.78 0.81 16.94
N ASP A 255 15.03 1.03 17.35
CA ASP A 255 15.61 2.34 17.63
C ASP A 255 16.38 2.93 16.42
N HIS A 256 16.20 2.35 15.23
CA HIS A 256 16.89 2.84 14.04
C HIS A 256 16.30 4.19 13.58
N ALA A 257 17.16 5.16 13.28
CA ALA A 257 16.75 6.52 12.91
C ALA A 257 15.82 6.57 11.66
N HIS A 258 15.98 5.63 10.74
CA HIS A 258 15.13 5.52 9.54
C HIS A 258 13.83 4.74 9.82
N PRO A 259 12.63 5.35 9.62
CA PRO A 259 11.36 4.77 10.03
C PRO A 259 11.02 3.45 9.32
N MET A 260 11.38 3.28 8.05
CA MET A 260 11.14 2.02 7.32
C MET A 260 11.86 0.81 7.95
N ILE A 261 13.08 0.99 8.49
CA ILE A 261 13.81 -0.10 9.17
C ILE A 261 13.13 -0.42 10.49
N ALA A 262 12.83 0.61 11.28
CA ALA A 262 12.19 0.47 12.58
C ALA A 262 10.83 -0.23 12.44
N ALA A 263 9.99 0.23 11.53
CA ALA A 263 8.71 -0.39 11.21
C ALA A 263 8.85 -1.79 10.61
N GLY A 264 9.81 -2.03 9.71
CA GLY A 264 10.08 -3.37 9.18
C GLY A 264 10.43 -4.37 10.28
N ALA A 265 11.27 -3.96 11.24
CA ALA A 265 11.65 -4.79 12.37
C ALA A 265 10.47 -5.06 13.31
N ALA A 266 9.67 -4.04 13.62
CA ALA A 266 8.45 -4.19 14.41
C ALA A 266 7.45 -5.14 13.75
N ARG A 267 7.27 -5.05 12.43
CA ARG A 267 6.43 -5.99 11.69
C ARG A 267 6.96 -7.42 11.76
N TYR A 268 8.26 -7.64 11.57
CA TYR A 268 8.82 -8.98 11.68
C TYR A 268 8.66 -9.55 13.10
N LEU A 269 8.90 -8.74 14.13
CA LEU A 269 8.65 -9.12 15.52
C LEU A 269 7.17 -9.49 15.76
N GLY A 270 6.23 -8.71 15.22
CA GLY A 270 4.80 -9.04 15.25
C GLY A 270 4.51 -10.43 14.68
N ALA A 271 5.11 -10.75 13.52
CA ALA A 271 4.95 -12.07 12.88
C ALA A 271 5.53 -13.20 13.73
N LEU A 272 6.68 -13.00 14.38
CA LEU A 272 7.26 -13.96 15.33
C LEU A 272 6.35 -14.18 16.55
N PHE A 273 5.74 -13.12 17.08
CA PHE A 273 4.75 -13.22 18.16
C PHE A 273 3.45 -13.92 17.74
N ALA A 274 3.10 -13.94 16.45
CA ALA A 274 1.91 -14.60 15.94
C ALA A 274 2.03 -16.13 15.91
N GLU A 275 3.17 -16.66 15.42
CA GLU A 275 3.31 -18.09 15.11
C GLU A 275 3.47 -18.98 16.36
N ALA A 276 4.24 -18.55 17.35
CA ALA A 276 4.20 -19.05 18.73
C ALA A 276 5.26 -18.28 19.54
N PRO A 277 4.88 -17.65 20.66
CA PRO A 277 5.80 -16.85 21.47
C PRO A 277 6.96 -17.73 21.95
N PHE A 278 8.19 -17.21 21.91
CA PHE A 278 9.45 -17.82 22.38
C PHE A 278 9.25 -18.76 23.59
N PRO A 279 8.85 -20.03 23.39
CA PRO A 279 8.13 -20.76 24.43
C PRO A 279 9.07 -21.38 25.46
N ASP A 280 10.36 -21.43 25.10
CA ASP A 280 11.45 -21.98 25.91
C ASP A 280 12.39 -20.89 26.46
N ASP A 281 12.09 -19.60 26.25
CA ASP A 281 12.93 -18.50 26.74
C ASP A 281 12.24 -17.69 27.85
N GLU A 282 12.60 -18.00 29.10
CA GLU A 282 12.09 -17.31 30.30
C GLU A 282 12.42 -15.79 30.32
N LYS A 283 13.32 -15.31 29.45
CA LYS A 283 13.67 -13.89 29.35
C LYS A 283 12.83 -13.14 28.32
N ALA A 284 12.14 -13.85 27.41
CA ALA A 284 11.31 -13.19 26.44
C ALA A 284 10.11 -12.51 27.13
N PRO A 285 9.83 -11.23 26.82
CA PRO A 285 8.68 -10.55 27.37
C PRO A 285 7.40 -11.21 26.86
N GLY A 286 6.36 -11.21 27.69
CA GLY A 286 5.02 -11.53 27.21
C GLY A 286 4.53 -10.47 26.22
N LEU A 287 3.46 -10.81 25.49
CA LEU A 287 2.84 -9.88 24.55
C LEU A 287 2.38 -8.57 25.21
N PRO A 288 1.72 -8.56 26.39
CA PRO A 288 1.38 -7.30 27.06
C PRO A 288 2.62 -6.44 27.34
N GLU A 289 3.68 -7.03 27.91
CA GLU A 289 4.90 -6.32 28.25
C GLU A 289 5.60 -5.73 27.02
N PHE A 290 5.55 -6.44 25.88
CA PHE A 290 6.15 -5.96 24.64
C PHE A 290 5.33 -4.83 23.99
N LEU A 291 3.99 -4.90 24.04
CA LEU A 291 3.14 -3.80 23.57
C LEU A 291 3.38 -2.52 24.38
N GLU A 292 3.55 -2.65 25.69
CA GLU A 292 3.92 -1.51 26.55
C GLU A 292 5.31 -0.96 26.17
N ASP A 293 6.31 -1.82 25.96
CA ASP A 293 7.64 -1.39 25.53
C ASP A 293 7.58 -0.57 24.22
N LEU A 294 6.79 -1.01 23.24
CA LEU A 294 6.57 -0.26 21.99
C LEU A 294 5.89 1.08 22.25
N ALA A 295 4.87 1.14 23.11
CA ALA A 295 4.18 2.38 23.46
C ALA A 295 5.06 3.37 24.23
N GLN A 296 6.10 2.90 24.93
CA GLN A 296 7.06 3.76 25.61
C GLN A 296 8.14 4.36 24.68
N ARG A 297 8.26 3.89 23.43
CA ARG A 297 9.26 4.43 22.49
C ARG A 297 8.99 5.91 22.20
N SER A 298 10.04 6.71 22.13
CA SER A 298 9.95 8.16 21.88
C SER A 298 10.02 8.55 20.40
N GLU A 299 10.51 7.64 19.56
CA GLU A 299 10.65 7.83 18.12
C GLU A 299 9.86 6.74 17.39
N HIS A 300 9.21 7.13 16.29
CA HIS A 300 8.45 6.25 15.39
C HIS A 300 7.35 5.46 16.08
N ARG A 301 6.88 5.88 17.26
CA ARG A 301 6.01 5.08 18.15
C ARG A 301 4.80 4.55 17.40
N ARG A 302 4.10 5.45 16.70
CA ARG A 302 2.90 5.07 15.94
C ARG A 302 3.26 4.07 14.84
N SER A 303 4.30 4.36 14.05
CA SER A 303 4.75 3.46 12.99
C SER A 303 5.16 2.08 13.51
N LEU A 304 5.83 2.01 14.66
CA LEU A 304 6.21 0.76 15.33
C LEU A 304 4.97 -0.05 15.75
N CYS A 305 4.02 0.59 16.44
CA CYS A 305 2.80 -0.07 16.89
C CYS A 305 1.93 -0.56 15.72
N GLY A 306 1.74 0.28 14.70
CA GLY A 306 1.00 -0.10 13.48
C GLY A 306 1.68 -1.26 12.75
N ALA A 307 3.00 -1.19 12.59
CA ALA A 307 3.78 -2.25 11.98
C ALA A 307 3.73 -3.57 12.75
N PHE A 308 3.85 -3.52 14.08
CA PHE A 308 3.77 -4.70 14.92
C PHE A 308 2.39 -5.37 14.81
N ILE A 309 1.30 -4.59 14.85
CA ILE A 309 -0.06 -5.09 14.61
C ILE A 309 -0.14 -5.77 13.23
N ARG A 310 0.41 -5.14 12.19
CA ARG A 310 0.44 -5.72 10.83
C ARG A 310 1.11 -7.09 10.80
N GLY A 311 2.20 -7.26 11.54
CA GLY A 311 2.91 -8.54 11.63
C GLY A 311 2.15 -9.58 12.44
N LEU A 312 1.57 -9.16 13.56
CA LEU A 312 0.84 -10.04 14.47
C LEU A 312 -0.48 -10.56 13.87
N ASP A 313 -1.13 -9.73 13.06
CA ASP A 313 -2.47 -9.96 12.54
C ASP A 313 -2.49 -10.84 11.28
N THR A 314 -2.56 -12.14 11.49
CA THR A 314 -2.68 -13.14 10.40
C THR A 314 -4.09 -13.25 9.80
N GLU A 315 -5.09 -12.64 10.44
CA GLU A 315 -6.51 -12.71 10.04
C GLU A 315 -7.06 -11.40 9.45
N CYS A 316 -6.22 -10.38 9.27
CA CYS A 316 -6.61 -9.06 8.77
C CYS A 316 -7.71 -8.38 9.62
N ARG A 317 -7.64 -8.49 10.96
CA ARG A 317 -8.57 -7.83 11.91
C ARG A 317 -7.98 -6.64 12.65
N GLY A 318 -6.69 -6.33 12.47
CA GLY A 318 -5.99 -5.23 13.13
C GLY A 318 -6.06 -5.31 14.66
N LEU A 319 -6.50 -4.22 15.30
CA LEU A 319 -6.75 -4.18 16.75
C LEU A 319 -7.74 -5.25 17.22
N GLY A 320 -8.64 -5.74 16.36
CA GLY A 320 -9.53 -6.85 16.69
C GLY A 320 -8.79 -8.16 17.00
N THR A 321 -7.60 -8.35 16.41
CA THR A 321 -6.72 -9.47 16.78
C THR A 321 -6.16 -9.29 18.19
N LEU A 322 -5.73 -8.09 18.58
CA LEU A 322 -5.30 -7.81 19.96
C LEU A 322 -6.44 -7.98 20.96
N ALA A 323 -7.62 -7.41 20.67
CA ALA A 323 -8.79 -7.45 21.55
C ALA A 323 -9.29 -8.86 21.88
N THR A 324 -9.01 -9.83 21.00
CA THR A 324 -9.44 -11.22 21.15
C THR A 324 -8.29 -12.18 21.48
N ASP A 325 -7.06 -11.68 21.60
CA ASP A 325 -5.90 -12.51 21.92
C ASP A 325 -5.97 -13.00 23.37
N PRO A 326 -5.93 -14.33 23.62
CA PRO A 326 -6.03 -14.87 24.97
C PRO A 326 -4.85 -14.47 25.89
N ARG A 327 -3.73 -13.98 25.34
CA ARG A 327 -2.58 -13.47 26.10
C ARG A 327 -2.83 -12.07 26.68
N LEU A 328 -3.88 -11.37 26.21
CA LEU A 328 -4.18 -9.97 26.56
C LEU A 328 -5.42 -9.82 27.45
N GLN A 329 -5.87 -10.88 28.15
CA GLN A 329 -7.11 -10.86 28.95
C GLN A 329 -7.19 -9.76 30.03
N ALA A 330 -6.06 -9.28 30.54
CA ALA A 330 -5.99 -8.21 31.54
C ALA A 330 -5.37 -6.91 31.00
N PHE A 331 -5.09 -6.86 29.69
CA PHE A 331 -4.49 -5.71 29.03
C PHE A 331 -5.59 -4.72 28.63
N ASP A 332 -5.42 -3.46 28.99
CA ASP A 332 -6.36 -2.39 28.64
C ASP A 332 -6.02 -1.84 27.27
N LEU A 333 -6.63 -2.43 26.23
CA LEU A 333 -6.36 -2.05 24.84
C LEU A 333 -6.72 -0.59 24.57
N ASP A 334 -7.81 -0.10 25.14
CA ASP A 334 -8.28 1.27 24.91
C ASP A 334 -7.31 2.30 25.48
N GLU A 335 -6.83 2.07 26.71
CA GLU A 335 -5.81 2.93 27.32
C GLU A 335 -4.48 2.84 26.56
N TRP A 336 -4.08 1.65 26.11
CA TRP A 336 -2.86 1.50 25.30
C TRP A 336 -2.94 2.26 23.97
N VAL A 337 -4.08 2.20 23.26
CA VAL A 337 -4.26 2.99 22.02
C VAL A 337 -4.16 4.49 22.31
N VAL A 338 -4.77 4.95 23.39
CA VAL A 338 -4.68 6.35 23.84
C VAL A 338 -3.24 6.74 24.14
N GLU A 339 -2.47 5.87 24.79
CA GLU A 339 -1.06 6.09 25.08
C GLU A 339 -0.20 6.18 23.81
N VAL A 340 -0.43 5.30 22.83
CA VAL A 340 0.27 5.35 21.53
C VAL A 340 -0.04 6.67 20.80
N LEU A 341 -1.28 7.15 20.86
CA LEU A 341 -1.70 8.42 20.24
C LEU A 341 -1.33 9.67 21.05
N SER A 342 -0.85 9.52 22.29
CA SER A 342 -0.61 10.65 23.19
C SER A 342 0.52 11.59 22.75
N LEU A 343 1.55 11.06 22.07
CA LEU A 343 2.59 11.91 21.48
C LEU A 343 2.06 12.61 20.25
N ASP A 344 2.44 13.88 20.12
CA ASP A 344 2.20 14.67 18.91
C ASP A 344 3.28 14.36 17.87
N GLU A 345 3.16 13.17 17.29
CA GLU A 345 4.06 12.65 16.26
C GLU A 345 3.31 12.58 14.92
N GLU A 346 3.94 13.09 13.86
CA GLU A 346 3.49 12.86 12.49
C GLU A 346 3.90 11.46 12.07
N GLU A 347 2.94 10.66 11.61
CA GLU A 347 3.22 9.29 11.16
C GLU A 347 3.51 9.30 9.66
N PRO A 348 4.76 9.02 9.23
CA PRO A 348 5.08 9.02 7.81
C PRO A 348 4.36 7.89 7.09
N PHE A 349 4.05 8.11 5.81
CA PHE A 349 3.62 7.01 4.95
C PHE A 349 4.80 6.03 4.74
N LEU A 350 4.60 4.76 5.10
CA LEU A 350 5.58 3.70 4.93
C LEU A 350 4.99 2.60 4.05
N PRO A 351 5.64 2.21 2.95
CA PRO A 351 5.05 1.29 1.96
C PRO A 351 4.95 -0.16 2.42
N ASN A 352 5.73 -0.54 3.43
CA ASN A 352 5.83 -1.91 3.94
C ASN A 352 4.93 -2.18 5.15
N VAL A 353 4.24 -1.18 5.68
CA VAL A 353 3.40 -1.31 6.87
C VAL A 353 2.18 -0.42 6.75
N GLN A 354 1.17 -0.69 7.58
CA GLN A 354 0.01 0.18 7.67
C GLN A 354 0.20 1.13 8.86
N ALA A 355 -0.18 2.39 8.66
CA ALA A 355 -0.14 3.40 9.71
C ALA A 355 -1.03 3.01 10.91
N PHE A 356 -0.64 3.35 12.13
CA PHE A 356 -1.38 2.99 13.35
C PHE A 356 -2.80 3.56 13.36
N TRP A 357 -2.97 4.81 12.91
CA TRP A 357 -4.29 5.44 12.81
C TRP A 357 -5.25 4.64 11.93
N PHE A 358 -4.74 3.84 10.97
CA PHE A 358 -5.57 2.98 10.15
C PHE A 358 -6.30 1.94 11.01
N TYR A 359 -5.57 1.28 11.90
CA TYR A 359 -6.13 0.26 12.77
C TYR A 359 -7.09 0.85 13.80
N VAL A 360 -6.83 2.09 14.24
CA VAL A 360 -7.72 2.81 15.16
C VAL A 360 -9.06 3.11 14.50
N HIS A 361 -9.07 3.65 13.27
CA HIS A 361 -10.35 4.01 12.64
C HIS A 361 -11.17 2.81 12.22
N GLU A 362 -10.55 1.73 11.74
CA GLU A 362 -11.26 0.49 11.40
C GLU A 362 -11.86 -0.18 12.63
N TYR A 363 -11.21 -0.10 13.79
CA TYR A 363 -11.66 -0.82 14.99
C TYR A 363 -12.71 -0.05 15.80
N TYR A 364 -12.58 1.28 15.89
CA TYR A 364 -13.45 2.12 16.72
C TYR A 364 -14.55 2.85 15.91
N ASP A 365 -14.78 2.50 14.64
CA ASP A 365 -15.77 3.13 13.76
C ASP A 365 -17.22 3.11 14.29
N THR A 366 -17.49 2.17 15.19
CA THR A 366 -18.80 1.97 15.83
C THR A 366 -18.83 2.33 17.31
N ASP A 367 -17.76 2.91 17.85
CA ASP A 367 -17.65 3.32 19.26
C ASP A 367 -17.68 4.86 19.42
N PRO A 368 -18.86 5.47 19.58
CA PRO A 368 -18.95 6.92 19.77
C PRO A 368 -18.28 7.41 21.06
N GLY A 369 -18.12 6.54 22.07
CA GLY A 369 -17.44 6.87 23.31
C GLY A 369 -15.95 7.05 23.08
N PHE A 370 -15.31 6.09 22.42
CA PHE A 370 -13.89 6.19 22.06
C PHE A 370 -13.61 7.35 21.10
N ILE A 371 -14.46 7.56 20.10
CA ILE A 371 -14.31 8.69 19.17
C ILE A 371 -14.41 10.04 19.90
N THR A 372 -15.31 10.16 20.89
CA THR A 372 -15.39 11.36 21.73
C THR A 372 -14.07 11.61 22.46
N ARG A 373 -13.42 10.56 22.98
CA ARG A 373 -12.09 10.65 23.61
C ARG A 373 -11.03 11.13 22.61
N LEU A 374 -11.04 10.63 21.37
CA LEU A 374 -10.13 11.10 20.32
C LEU A 374 -10.27 12.61 20.05
N ILE A 375 -11.50 13.14 20.03
CA ILE A 375 -11.71 14.60 19.90
C ILE A 375 -11.15 15.35 21.11
N GLU A 376 -11.30 14.81 22.32
CA GLU A 376 -10.76 15.42 23.55
C GLU A 376 -9.23 15.41 23.60
N MET A 377 -8.59 14.46 22.93
CA MET A 377 -7.14 14.36 22.78
C MET A 377 -6.57 15.19 21.62
N ASP A 378 -7.39 16.04 20.98
CA ASP A 378 -7.00 16.81 19.80
C ASP A 378 -6.53 15.90 18.64
N ARG A 379 -7.20 14.75 18.48
CA ARG A 379 -7.03 13.81 17.36
C ARG A 379 -8.25 13.84 16.44
N ALA A 380 -8.74 15.04 16.14
CA ALA A 380 -10.00 15.25 15.45
C ALA A 380 -10.03 14.63 14.04
N TRP A 381 -8.90 14.61 13.32
CA TRP A 381 -8.83 13.97 12.01
C TRP A 381 -9.06 12.45 12.10
N ILE A 382 -8.41 11.76 13.05
CA ILE A 382 -8.64 10.33 13.29
C ILE A 382 -10.08 10.10 13.74
N ALA A 383 -10.61 10.93 14.65
CA ALA A 383 -11.98 10.85 15.11
C ALA A 383 -13.00 10.99 13.95
N MET A 384 -12.72 11.88 13.00
CA MET A 384 -13.53 12.05 11.79
C MET A 384 -13.50 10.82 10.90
N MET A 385 -12.31 10.24 10.67
CA MET A 385 -12.19 8.99 9.93
C MET A 385 -13.02 7.88 10.59
N CYS A 386 -12.90 7.68 11.91
CA CYS A 386 -13.71 6.68 12.64
C CYS A 386 -15.22 6.95 12.47
N ALA A 387 -15.66 8.19 12.73
CA ALA A 387 -17.08 8.54 12.78
C ALA A 387 -17.78 8.44 11.42
N THR A 388 -17.02 8.46 10.32
CA THR A 388 -17.57 8.52 8.96
C THR A 388 -17.32 7.26 8.12
N GLU A 389 -16.59 6.28 8.65
CA GLU A 389 -16.24 5.02 7.98
C GLU A 389 -17.48 4.17 7.69
N SER A 390 -18.29 3.89 8.72
CA SER A 390 -19.47 3.04 8.61
C SER A 390 -20.58 3.72 7.78
N PRO A 391 -21.04 3.17 6.63
CA PRO A 391 -22.00 3.82 5.72
C PRO A 391 -23.46 3.71 6.22
N SER A 392 -23.68 3.82 7.53
CA SER A 392 -24.97 3.62 8.17
C SER A 392 -25.09 4.39 9.48
N ARG A 393 -26.32 4.49 10.00
CA ARG A 393 -26.57 5.10 11.31
C ARG A 393 -26.05 4.19 12.43
N ILE A 394 -25.19 4.74 13.27
CA ILE A 394 -24.67 4.14 14.51
C ILE A 394 -25.32 4.82 15.71
N GLU A 395 -25.77 4.02 16.68
CA GLU A 395 -26.38 4.54 17.90
C GLU A 395 -25.36 5.39 18.67
N GLY A 396 -25.76 6.60 19.10
CA GLY A 396 -24.89 7.51 19.86
C GLY A 396 -23.87 8.31 19.03
N MET A 397 -23.77 8.09 17.72
CA MET A 397 -22.80 8.79 16.86
C MET A 397 -23.23 10.20 16.43
N GLU A 398 -24.53 10.47 16.36
CA GLU A 398 -25.08 11.76 15.91
C GLU A 398 -24.52 12.97 16.68
N PRO A 399 -24.41 12.96 18.03
CA PRO A 399 -23.77 14.06 18.77
C PRO A 399 -22.27 14.21 18.48
N VAL A 400 -21.56 13.10 18.22
CA VAL A 400 -20.13 13.10 17.88
C VAL A 400 -19.91 13.79 16.54
N LEU A 401 -20.72 13.44 15.54
CA LEU A 401 -20.69 14.05 14.22
C LEU A 401 -21.04 15.54 14.26
N HIS A 402 -22.00 15.96 15.10
CA HIS A 402 -22.28 17.39 15.29
C HIS A 402 -21.08 18.14 15.87
N ARG A 403 -20.38 17.54 16.85
CA ARG A 403 -19.16 18.14 17.42
C ARG A 403 -18.03 18.25 16.37
N LEU A 404 -17.90 17.24 15.50
CA LEU A 404 -16.94 17.27 14.38
C LEU A 404 -17.32 18.28 13.29
N ALA A 405 -18.62 18.45 13.02
CA ALA A 405 -19.12 19.47 12.08
C ALA A 405 -18.82 20.91 12.55
N GLU A 406 -18.64 21.12 13.86
CA GLU A 406 -18.23 22.40 14.44
C GLU A 406 -16.70 22.58 14.50
N ASN A 407 -15.92 21.62 13.99
CA ASN A 407 -14.45 21.70 14.01
C ASN A 407 -13.96 22.89 13.16
N PRO A 408 -12.94 23.63 13.60
CA PRO A 408 -12.37 24.74 12.83
C PRO A 408 -11.71 24.31 11.51
N ASP A 409 -11.31 23.04 11.37
CA ASP A 409 -10.82 22.49 10.12
C ASP A 409 -12.00 22.23 9.16
N PRO A 410 -12.05 22.93 8.00
CA PRO A 410 -13.16 22.81 7.06
C PRO A 410 -13.27 21.44 6.41
N GLU A 411 -12.18 20.67 6.31
CA GLU A 411 -12.22 19.31 5.75
C GLU A 411 -12.94 18.37 6.73
N ILE A 412 -12.56 18.42 8.00
CA ILE A 412 -13.22 17.65 9.07
C ILE A 412 -14.70 18.00 9.15
N ALA A 413 -15.01 19.31 9.18
CA ALA A 413 -16.39 19.77 9.28
C ALA A 413 -17.24 19.29 8.09
N ALA A 414 -16.74 19.46 6.86
CA ALA A 414 -17.46 19.07 5.64
C ALA A 414 -17.72 17.56 5.56
N HIS A 415 -16.76 16.73 5.98
CA HIS A 415 -16.93 15.27 6.03
C HIS A 415 -18.04 14.87 7.01
N ALA A 416 -18.02 15.44 8.22
CA ALA A 416 -19.02 15.15 9.25
C ALA A 416 -20.43 15.63 8.84
N GLU A 417 -20.55 16.84 8.27
CA GLU A 417 -21.82 17.37 7.75
C GLU A 417 -22.40 16.51 6.63
N SER A 418 -21.56 16.09 5.69
CA SER A 418 -21.93 15.19 4.59
C SER A 418 -22.46 13.86 5.12
N HIS A 419 -21.82 13.29 6.14
CA HIS A 419 -22.25 12.04 6.76
C HIS A 419 -23.59 12.18 7.50
N LEU A 420 -23.75 13.25 8.30
CA LEU A 420 -25.03 13.60 8.95
C LEU A 420 -26.16 13.70 7.92
N ALA A 421 -25.93 14.45 6.84
CA ALA A 421 -26.92 14.66 5.79
C ALA A 421 -27.30 13.38 5.03
N ARG A 422 -26.40 12.39 4.95
CA ARG A 422 -26.67 11.12 4.24
C ARG A 422 -27.38 10.09 5.11
N HIS A 423 -27.04 10.02 6.40
CA HIS A 423 -27.41 8.88 7.25
C HIS A 423 -28.27 9.24 8.47
N TYR A 424 -28.38 10.53 8.82
CA TYR A 424 -29.07 11.00 10.04
C TYR A 424 -30.17 12.03 9.76
N SER A 425 -30.31 12.52 8.53
CA SER A 425 -31.46 13.35 8.13
C SER A 425 -32.74 12.50 8.07
N HIS A 426 -33.74 12.87 8.89
CA HIS A 426 -35.05 12.22 8.97
C HIS A 426 -36.01 12.59 7.84
#